data_AF-A0A7X2H735-F1
#
_entry.id   AF-A0A7X2H735-F1
#
_cell.length_a   1.000
_cell.length_b   1.000
_cell.length_c   1.000
_cell.angle_alpha   90.00
_cell.angle_beta   90.00
_cell.angle_gamma   90.00
#
_symmetry.space_group_name_H-M   'P 1'
#
loop_
_entity.id
_entity.type
_entity.pdbx_description
1 polymer ?
#
loop_
_entity_poly.entity_id
_entity_poly.type
_entity_poly.pdbx_seq_one_letter_code
_entity_poly.pdbx_strand_id
1 'polypeptide(L)'
;MRSAKEADNFPYGTSTVCYFEVDKNGDVSRVYHKNKSDRRKVLEAYQRVMNKTTTLYAVWPGNWSSDLFIIDDLDAFAKAFNFI
;
A
#
# COMPACT_ATOMS: atom_id res chain seq x y z
N MET A 1 -8.80 -10.80 5.07
CA MET A 1 -8.16 -9.47 4.97
C MET A 1 -7.54 -9.16 6.31
N ARG A 2 -6.28 -8.72 6.35
CA ARG A 2 -5.50 -8.43 7.58
C ARG A 2 -5.19 -6.94 7.65
N SER A 3 -5.01 -6.39 8.85
CA SER A 3 -4.52 -5.01 9.04
C SER A 3 -3.00 -4.96 8.88
N ALA A 4 -2.47 -3.93 8.22
CA ALA A 4 -1.03 -3.69 8.16
C ALA A 4 -0.48 -3.16 9.49
N LYS A 5 -1.30 -2.40 10.24
CA LYS A 5 -0.98 -1.92 11.58
C LYS A 5 -0.85 -3.04 12.62
N GLU A 6 -1.70 -4.06 12.51
CA GLU A 6 -1.67 -5.23 13.40
C GLU A 6 -0.64 -6.28 12.96
N ALA A 7 -0.11 -6.16 11.74
CA ALA A 7 0.95 -7.02 11.25
C ALA A 7 2.28 -6.57 11.86
N ASP A 8 2.93 -7.48 12.59
CA ASP A 8 4.23 -7.22 13.22
C ASP A 8 5.29 -6.93 12.14
N ASN A 9 5.65 -5.65 11.97
CA ASN A 9 6.55 -5.14 10.92
C ASN A 9 6.15 -5.50 9.48
N PHE A 10 5.00 -5.00 9.01
CA PHE A 10 4.64 -5.11 7.59
C PHE A 10 5.76 -4.58 6.66
N PRO A 11 6.19 -5.33 5.62
CA PRO A 11 7.40 -5.00 4.87
C PRO A 11 7.15 -4.03 3.70
N TYR A 12 6.77 -2.79 4.03
CA TYR A 12 6.26 -1.80 3.08
C TYR A 12 7.12 -1.56 1.83
N GLY A 13 8.45 -1.50 1.98
CA GLY A 13 9.38 -1.18 0.89
C GLY A 13 9.83 -2.38 0.05
N THR A 14 9.37 -3.60 0.36
CA THR A 14 9.87 -4.79 -0.33
C THR A 14 9.27 -4.94 -1.73
N SER A 15 10.09 -5.28 -2.72
CA SER A 15 9.68 -5.41 -4.13
C SER A 15 8.68 -6.55 -4.39
N THR A 16 8.49 -7.43 -3.40
CA THR A 16 7.55 -8.55 -3.37
C THR A 16 6.15 -8.12 -2.98
N VAL A 17 5.98 -7.01 -2.26
CA VAL A 17 4.65 -6.47 -1.94
C VAL A 17 4.03 -5.87 -3.20
N CYS A 18 2.74 -6.12 -3.42
CA CYS A 18 1.99 -5.53 -4.53
C CYS A 18 0.88 -4.65 -3.99
N TYR A 19 0.95 -3.35 -4.28
CA TYR A 19 -0.07 -2.39 -3.88
C TYR A 19 -1.12 -2.18 -4.98
N PHE A 20 -2.34 -1.93 -4.54
CA PHE A 20 -3.44 -1.46 -5.38
C PHE A 20 -4.40 -0.63 -4.54
N GLU A 21 -5.05 0.32 -5.19
CA GLU A 21 -6.13 1.09 -4.60
C GLU A 21 -7.47 0.67 -5.18
N VAL A 22 -8.50 0.78 -4.35
CA VAL A 22 -9.89 0.57 -4.74
C VAL A 22 -10.62 1.88 -4.50
N ASP A 23 -11.30 2.39 -5.53
CA ASP A 23 -12.10 3.60 -5.42
C ASP A 23 -13.50 3.32 -4.84
N LYS A 24 -14.32 4.37 -4.77
CA LYS A 24 -15.69 4.32 -4.25
C LYS A 24 -16.65 3.52 -5.13
N ASN A 25 -16.33 3.40 -6.41
CA ASN A 25 -17.12 2.69 -7.41
C ASN A 25 -16.72 1.20 -7.45
N GLY A 26 -15.63 0.82 -6.77
CA GLY A 26 -15.08 -0.52 -6.78
C GLY A 26 -14.02 -0.74 -7.86
N ASP A 27 -13.60 0.32 -8.56
CA ASP A 27 -12.55 0.23 -9.57
C ASP A 27 -11.20 0.00 -8.92
N VAL A 28 -10.48 -1.01 -9.42
CA VAL A 28 -9.19 -1.44 -8.87
C VAL A 28 -8.06 -0.91 -9.76
N SER A 29 -7.14 -0.15 -9.16
CA SER A 29 -5.96 0.38 -9.85
C SER A 29 -4.68 -0.05 -9.15
N ARG A 30 -3.73 -0.59 -9.93
CA ARG A 30 -2.43 -1.01 -9.39
C ARG A 30 -1.54 0.19 -9.07
N VAL A 31 -0.92 0.19 -7.89
CA VAL A 31 0.08 1.20 -7.50
C VAL A 31 1.48 0.60 -7.66
N TYR A 32 2.18 1.04 -8.70
CA TYR A 32 3.58 0.67 -8.93
C TYR A 32 4.47 1.40 -7.92
N HIS A 33 5.42 0.68 -7.32
CA HIS A 33 6.30 1.23 -6.28
C HIS A 33 7.76 0.76 -6.37
N LYS A 34 8.08 -0.14 -7.31
CA LYS A 34 9.37 -0.84 -7.37
C LYS A 34 10.53 0.06 -7.80
N ASN A 35 10.26 1.13 -8.55
CA ASN A 35 11.29 2.00 -9.10
C ASN A 35 11.20 3.41 -8.50
N LYS A 36 12.34 4.13 -8.48
CA LYS A 36 12.38 5.54 -8.06
C LYS A 36 11.43 6.43 -8.88
N SER A 37 11.26 6.13 -10.18
CA SER A 37 10.32 6.84 -11.06
C SER A 37 8.85 6.67 -10.65
N ASP A 38 8.52 5.60 -9.94
CA ASP A 38 7.15 5.32 -9.49
C ASP A 38 6.80 6.05 -8.19
N ARG A 39 7.80 6.60 -7.48
CA ARG A 39 7.64 7.34 -6.21
C ARG A 39 6.53 8.40 -6.29
N ARG A 40 6.43 9.14 -7.40
CA ARG A 40 5.39 10.16 -7.60
C ARG A 40 3.99 9.54 -7.59
N LYS A 41 3.81 8.40 -8.24
CA LYS A 41 2.52 7.68 -8.27
C LYS A 41 2.16 7.11 -6.90
N VAL A 42 3.15 6.62 -6.15
CA VAL A 42 2.95 6.17 -4.77
C VAL A 42 2.51 7.32 -3.88
N LEU A 43 3.11 8.51 -4.03
CA LEU A 43 2.70 9.71 -3.31
C LEU A 43 1.29 10.17 -3.70
N GLU A 44 0.93 10.12 -4.98
CA GLU A 44 -0.44 10.43 -5.44
C GLU A 44 -1.46 9.47 -4.83
N ALA A 45 -1.16 8.16 -4.80
CA ALA A 45 -2.01 7.17 -4.15
C ALA A 45 -2.13 7.44 -2.64
N TYR A 46 -1.03 7.75 -1.96
CA TYR A 46 -1.03 8.15 -0.55
C TYR A 46 -1.94 9.36 -0.29
N GLN A 47 -1.87 10.39 -1.13
CA GLN A 47 -2.72 11.58 -1.02
C GLN A 47 -4.21 11.25 -1.23
N ARG A 48 -4.55 10.37 -2.19
CA ARG A 48 -5.94 9.90 -2.40
C ARG A 48 -6.49 9.18 -1.18
N VAL A 49 -5.66 8.37 -0.54
CA VAL A 49 -6.05 7.62 0.68
C VAL A 49 -6.23 8.58 1.86
N MET A 50 -5.31 9.54 2.04
CA MET A 50 -5.43 10.60 3.05
C MET A 50 -6.71 11.43 2.87
N ASN A 51 -7.08 11.72 1.63
CA ASN A 51 -8.32 12.41 1.27
C ASN A 51 -9.56 11.51 1.34
N LYS A 52 -9.42 10.24 1.75
CA LYS A 52 -10.50 9.25 1.83
C LYS A 52 -11.23 9.02 0.50
N THR A 53 -10.55 9.23 -0.62
CA THR A 53 -11.13 9.02 -1.96
C THR A 53 -10.97 7.58 -2.44
N THR A 54 -9.91 6.91 -2.00
CA THR A 54 -9.59 5.51 -2.33
C THR A 54 -9.13 4.77 -1.07
N THR A 55 -9.22 3.44 -1.09
CA THR A 55 -8.67 2.58 -0.04
C THR A 55 -7.45 1.84 -0.59
N LEU A 56 -6.33 1.89 0.12
CA LEU A 56 -5.09 1.23 -0.29
C LEU A 56 -4.98 -0.16 0.32
N TYR A 57 -4.66 -1.12 -0.52
CA TYR A 57 -4.42 -2.50 -0.15
C TYR A 57 -3.05 -2.95 -0.63
N ALA A 58 -2.55 -3.99 0.01
CA ALA A 58 -1.32 -4.65 -0.35
C ALA A 58 -1.48 -6.16 -0.29
N VAL A 59 -0.96 -6.86 -1.28
CA VAL A 59 -0.74 -8.30 -1.19
C VAL A 59 0.72 -8.52 -0.85
N TRP A 60 0.96 -9.24 0.24
CA TRP A 60 2.29 -9.66 0.63
C TRP A 60 2.40 -11.19 0.50
N PRO A 61 3.29 -11.70 -0.36
CA PRO A 61 3.56 -13.13 -0.42
C PRO A 61 4.35 -13.56 0.81
N GLY A 62 3.72 -14.37 1.66
CA GLY A 62 4.40 -15.17 2.67
C GLY A 62 5.04 -16.42 2.05
N ASN A 63 5.62 -17.27 2.90
CA ASN A 63 6.31 -18.48 2.44
C ASN A 63 5.37 -19.54 1.82
N TRP A 64 4.09 -19.53 2.21
CA TRP A 64 3.12 -20.58 1.83
C TRP A 64 1.79 -20.02 1.29
N SER A 65 1.48 -18.76 1.57
CA SER A 65 0.25 -18.08 1.13
C SER A 65 0.52 -16.62 0.82
N SER A 66 -0.31 -16.04 -0.04
CA SER A 66 -0.36 -14.59 -0.23
C SER A 66 -1.53 -14.05 0.57
N ASP A 67 -1.24 -13.16 1.51
CA ASP A 67 -2.25 -12.53 2.35
C ASP A 67 -2.57 -11.14 1.80
N LEU A 68 -3.86 -10.78 1.85
CA LEU A 68 -4.33 -9.44 1.53
C LEU A 68 -4.38 -8.58 2.80
N PHE A 69 -3.72 -7.43 2.74
CA PHE A 69 -3.63 -6.44 3.79
C PHE A 69 -4.34 -5.15 3.38
N ILE A 70 -5.06 -4.55 4.33
CA ILE A 70 -5.47 -3.15 4.25
C ILE A 70 -4.34 -2.29 4.80
N ILE A 71 -3.97 -1.23 4.09
CA ILE A 71 -2.96 -0.27 4.55
C ILE A 71 -3.64 0.79 5.39
N ASP A 72 -3.79 0.49 6.68
CA ASP A 72 -4.42 1.35 7.69
C ASP A 72 -3.41 2.13 8.54
N ASP A 73 -2.15 1.70 8.58
CA ASP A 73 -1.03 2.49 9.12
C ASP A 73 -0.40 3.37 8.02
N LEU A 74 -0.99 4.55 7.83
CA LEU A 74 -0.54 5.53 6.83
C LEU A 74 0.77 6.21 7.21
N ASP A 75 1.06 6.35 8.51
CA ASP A 75 2.31 6.93 8.99
C ASP A 75 3.49 5.98 8.72
N ALA A 76 3.35 4.68 8.99
CA ALA A 76 4.36 3.68 8.67
C ALA A 76 4.60 3.58 7.16
N PHE A 77 3.52 3.65 6.37
CA PHE A 77 3.61 3.70 4.91
C PHE A 77 4.39 4.94 4.44
N ALA A 78 4.04 6.13 4.93
CA ALA A 78 4.69 7.38 4.56
C ALA A 78 6.18 7.39 4.93
N LYS A 79 6.54 6.87 6.12
CA LYS A 79 7.93 6.70 6.55
C LYS A 79 8.70 5.74 5.65
N ALA A 80 8.11 4.59 5.30
CA ALA A 80 8.75 3.59 4.45
C ALA A 80 9.06 4.11 3.03
N PHE A 81 8.24 5.05 2.54
CA PHE A 81 8.46 5.73 1.26
C PHE A 81 9.10 7.12 1.42
N ASN A 82 9.57 7.50 2.61
CA ASN A 82 10.21 8.79 2.91
C ASN A 82 9.37 10.00 2.47
N PHE A 83 8.06 9.98 2.66
CA PHE A 83 7.19 11.13 2.40
C PHE A 83 7.16 12.13 3.56
N ILE A 84 7.51 11.67 4.76
CA ILE A 84 7.62 12.41 6.02
C ILE A 84 8.90 12.00 6.76
#